data_AF-A0A736UP90-F1
#
_entry.id   AF-A0A736UP90-F1
#
_cell.length_a   1.000
_cell.length_b   1.000
_cell.length_c   1.000
_cell.angle_alpha   90.00
_cell.angle_beta   90.00
_cell.angle_gamma   90.00
#
_symmetry.space_group_name_H-M   'P 1'
#
loop_
_entity.id
_entity.type
_entity.pdbx_description
1 polymer ?
#
loop_
_entity_poly.entity_id
_entity_poly.type
_entity_poly.pdbx_seq_one_letter_code
_entity_poly.pdbx_strand_id
1 'polypeptide(L)'
;MSRKNKKVRMSSRIDLADALRKESSLSAFTFDGPYRLTGHDLLDNMYCADNGRWYETPVDWYGLARAARQTSWHQSALYFKRNVLLGCYIPHPLLSRQDFSALALDWFVFG
;
A
#
# COMPACT_ATOMS: atom_id res chain seq x y z
N MET A 1 44.11 40.85 15.49
CA MET A 1 43.13 40.90 14.38
C MET A 1 42.98 39.49 13.82
N SER A 2 41.83 38.87 13.54
CA SER A 2 40.41 39.14 13.73
C SER A 2 39.74 37.76 13.49
N ARG A 3 39.02 37.21 14.47
CA ARG A 3 38.27 35.94 14.28
C ARG A 3 37.02 36.26 13.46
N LYS A 4 37.02 35.89 12.17
CA LYS A 4 35.88 36.10 11.26
C LYS A 4 34.73 35.17 11.65
N ASN A 5 33.71 35.74 12.28
CA ASN A 5 32.46 35.08 12.64
C ASN A 5 31.58 34.94 11.39
N LYS A 6 31.37 33.71 10.92
CA LYS A 6 30.51 33.40 9.76
C LYS A 6 29.06 33.35 10.24
N LYS A 7 28.35 34.49 10.21
CA LYS A 7 26.90 34.54 10.46
C LYS A 7 26.19 33.77 9.34
N VAL A 8 25.67 32.60 9.67
CA VAL A 8 24.74 31.84 8.84
C VAL A 8 23.49 32.69 8.69
N ARG A 9 23.23 33.14 7.46
CA ARG A 9 22.04 33.90 7.10
C ARG A 9 20.87 32.93 7.12
N MET A 10 20.17 32.89 8.25
CA MET A 10 18.94 32.14 8.43
C MET A 10 17.93 32.70 7.43
N SER A 11 17.68 31.95 6.36
CA SER A 11 16.65 32.21 5.38
C SER A 11 15.33 32.37 6.14
N SER A 12 14.77 33.57 6.10
CA SER A 12 13.40 33.85 6.54
C SER A 12 12.47 33.00 5.67
N ARG A 13 12.16 31.78 6.12
CA ARG A 13 10.92 31.12 5.71
C ARG A 13 9.82 32.05 6.18
N ILE A 14 9.30 32.83 5.25
CA ILE A 14 8.01 33.47 5.43
C ILE A 14 7.08 32.31 5.78
N ASP A 15 6.52 32.33 6.99
CA ASP A 15 5.50 31.36 7.38
C ASP A 15 4.31 31.56 6.45
N LEU A 16 4.27 30.75 5.40
CA LEU A 16 3.24 30.76 4.36
C LEU A 16 1.84 30.73 4.98
N ALA A 17 1.71 30.02 6.11
CA ALA A 17 0.49 29.94 6.89
C ALA A 17 0.01 31.31 7.43
N ASP A 18 0.92 32.16 7.90
CA ASP A 18 0.56 33.48 8.42
C ASP A 18 0.28 34.50 7.30
N ALA A 19 0.95 34.35 6.14
CA ALA A 19 0.63 35.13 4.95
C ALA A 19 -0.78 34.80 4.41
N LEU A 20 -1.16 33.52 4.39
CA LEU A 20 -2.47 33.05 3.92
C LEU A 20 -3.62 33.45 4.87
N ARG A 21 -3.38 33.47 6.19
CA ARG A 21 -4.37 33.94 7.18
C ARG A 21 -4.73 35.43 7.05
N LYS A 22 -3.85 36.22 6.46
CA LYS A 22 -4.02 37.68 6.29
C LYS A 22 -4.96 38.03 5.13
N GLU A 23 -5.11 37.14 4.16
CA GLU A 23 -5.99 37.33 3.01
C GLU A 23 -7.35 36.65 3.27
N SER A 24 -8.35 37.43 3.66
CA SER A 24 -9.69 36.94 4.02
C SER A 24 -10.48 36.31 2.85
N SER A 25 -10.02 36.48 1.60
CA SER A 25 -10.58 35.85 0.41
C SER A 25 -10.00 34.47 0.10
N LEU A 26 -8.91 34.06 0.76
CA LEU A 26 -8.31 32.73 0.61
C LEU A 26 -8.51 31.90 1.88
N SER A 27 -9.38 30.90 1.82
CA SER A 27 -9.44 29.87 2.86
C SER A 27 -8.46 28.75 2.53
N ALA A 28 -7.32 28.71 3.22
CA ALA A 28 -6.44 27.55 3.20
C ALA A 28 -6.70 26.71 4.46
N PHE A 29 -7.16 25.47 4.29
CA PHE A 29 -7.17 24.48 5.37
C PHE A 29 -5.91 23.65 5.27
N THR A 30 -5.20 23.51 6.39
CA THR A 30 -4.09 22.58 6.53
C THR A 30 -4.51 21.49 7.48
N PHE A 31 -4.31 20.26 7.04
CA PHE A 31 -4.40 19.10 7.89
C PHE A 31 -3.26 19.14 8.92
N ASP A 32 -3.60 19.30 10.19
CA ASP A 32 -2.62 19.34 11.27
C ASP A 32 -2.19 17.92 11.67
N GLY A 33 -0.92 17.61 11.44
CA GLY A 33 -0.24 16.39 11.90
C GLY A 33 -0.31 15.18 10.95
N PRO A 34 0.66 14.24 11.07
CA PRO A 34 0.55 12.94 10.42
C PRO A 34 -0.56 12.15 11.11
N TYR A 35 -1.71 11.99 10.44
CA TYR A 35 -2.77 11.11 10.92
C TYR A 35 -2.22 9.69 10.98
N ARG A 36 -2.26 9.08 12.18
CA ARG A 36 -2.03 7.65 12.29
C ARG A 36 -3.22 6.96 11.64
N LEU A 37 -2.97 6.28 10.53
CA LEU A 37 -3.90 5.29 10.00
C LEU A 37 -4.08 4.21 11.09
N THR A 38 -5.17 4.25 11.84
CA THR A 38 -5.57 3.13 12.68
C THR A 38 -6.16 2.06 11.75
N GLY A 39 -5.71 0.81 11.86
CA GLY A 39 -5.95 -0.24 10.84
C GLY A 39 -7.41 -0.56 10.46
N HIS A 40 -8.39 0.00 11.18
CA HIS A 40 -9.81 -0.07 10.83
C HIS A 40 -10.20 0.86 9.66
N ASP A 41 -9.37 1.85 9.34
CA ASP A 41 -9.65 2.87 8.33
C ASP A 41 -9.44 2.39 6.88
N LEU A 42 -8.74 1.25 6.66
CA LEU A 42 -8.43 0.79 5.29
C LEU A 42 -9.69 0.40 4.49
N LEU A 43 -10.67 -0.25 5.15
CA LEU A 43 -11.94 -0.61 4.53
C LEU A 43 -12.97 0.52 4.62
N ASP A 44 -12.82 1.45 5.57
CA ASP A 44 -13.69 2.64 5.69
C ASP A 44 -13.47 3.65 4.55
N ASN A 45 -12.32 3.59 3.85
CA ASN A 45 -12.03 4.39 2.66
C ASN A 45 -12.52 3.76 1.33
N MET A 46 -13.29 2.68 1.38
CA MET A 46 -13.82 1.99 0.18
C MET A 46 -14.89 2.80 -0.58
N TYR A 47 -15.30 3.97 -0.09
CA TYR A 47 -16.25 4.84 -0.79
C TYR A 47 -15.80 5.28 -2.20
N CYS A 48 -14.48 5.19 -2.50
CA CYS A 48 -13.92 5.50 -3.82
C CYS A 48 -13.57 4.26 -4.67
N ALA A 49 -13.85 3.04 -4.19
CA ALA A 49 -13.49 1.81 -4.92
C ALA A 49 -14.29 1.62 -6.23
N ASP A 50 -15.45 2.29 -6.35
CA ASP A 50 -16.22 2.34 -7.58
C ASP A 50 -15.91 3.64 -8.35
N ASN A 51 -14.90 3.58 -9.21
CA ASN A 51 -14.53 4.66 -10.13
C ASN A 51 -15.29 4.56 -11.47
N GLY A 52 -16.41 3.81 -11.51
CA GLY A 52 -17.32 3.69 -12.66
C GLY A 52 -16.75 3.05 -13.92
N ARG A 53 -15.48 2.61 -13.92
CA ARG A 53 -14.79 2.03 -15.08
C ARG A 53 -13.96 0.79 -14.74
N TRP A 54 -13.31 0.80 -13.57
CA TRP A 54 -12.44 -0.27 -13.11
C TRP A 54 -12.62 -0.45 -11.61
N TYR A 55 -12.62 -1.69 -11.15
CA TYR A 55 -12.65 -2.01 -9.72
C TYR A 55 -11.27 -1.72 -9.13
N GLU A 56 -11.19 -0.79 -8.20
CA GLU A 56 -9.96 -0.54 -7.43
C GLU A 56 -10.01 -1.36 -6.15
N THR A 57 -9.00 -2.21 -5.95
CA THR A 57 -8.97 -3.16 -4.84
C THR A 57 -8.65 -2.44 -3.53
N PRO A 58 -9.28 -2.81 -2.39
CA PRO A 58 -9.03 -2.17 -1.09
C PRO A 58 -7.58 -2.29 -0.58
N VAL A 59 -6.83 -3.23 -1.16
CA VAL A 59 -5.44 -3.53 -0.83
C VAL A 59 -4.63 -3.50 -2.10
N ASP A 60 -3.36 -3.07 -2.00
CA ASP A 60 -2.42 -3.13 -3.11
C ASP A 60 -2.08 -4.58 -3.44
N TRP A 61 -2.59 -5.07 -4.57
CA TRP A 61 -2.34 -6.43 -5.06
C TRP A 61 -0.87 -6.70 -5.35
N TYR A 62 -0.12 -5.69 -5.82
CA TYR A 62 1.29 -5.86 -6.11
C TYR A 62 2.11 -6.01 -4.81
N GLY A 63 1.81 -5.17 -3.82
CA GLY A 63 2.34 -5.29 -2.46
C GLY A 63 2.02 -6.64 -1.84
N LEU A 64 0.78 -7.11 -1.97
CA LEU A 64 0.33 -8.41 -1.46
C LEU A 64 1.06 -9.58 -2.15
N ALA A 65 1.19 -9.55 -3.47
CA ALA A 65 1.93 -10.55 -4.25
C ALA A 65 3.41 -10.64 -3.81
N ARG A 66 4.04 -9.50 -3.50
CA ARG A 66 5.39 -9.46 -2.94
C ARG A 66 5.42 -10.00 -1.51
N ALA A 67 4.45 -9.64 -0.67
CA ALA A 67 4.38 -10.06 0.73
C ALA A 67 4.36 -11.58 0.89
N ALA A 68 3.68 -12.31 -0.01
CA ALA A 68 3.66 -13.78 -0.03
C ALA A 68 5.06 -14.43 -0.10
N ARG A 69 6.07 -13.69 -0.58
CA ARG A 69 7.46 -14.16 -0.74
C ARG A 69 8.44 -13.44 0.18
N GLN A 70 7.99 -12.49 1.00
CA GLN A 70 8.87 -11.74 1.90
C GLN A 70 9.35 -12.57 3.09
N THR A 71 8.57 -13.58 3.47
CA THR A 71 8.79 -14.33 4.70
C THR A 71 8.90 -15.82 4.41
N SER A 72 10.07 -16.40 4.68
CA SER A 72 10.39 -17.79 4.32
C SER A 72 9.45 -18.83 4.94
N TRP A 73 9.02 -18.63 6.19
CA TRP A 73 8.11 -19.55 6.88
C TRP A 73 6.67 -19.50 6.38
N HIS A 74 6.20 -18.32 5.96
CA HIS A 74 4.87 -18.20 5.33
C HIS A 74 4.90 -18.75 3.91
N GLN A 75 5.97 -18.44 3.17
CA GLN A 75 6.17 -18.94 1.82
C GLN A 75 6.19 -20.47 1.77
N SER A 76 6.94 -21.14 2.66
CA SER A 76 7.00 -22.60 2.70
C SER A 76 5.65 -23.24 3.01
N ALA A 77 4.85 -22.65 3.91
CA ALA A 77 3.51 -23.12 4.23
C ALA A 77 2.54 -23.01 3.03
N LEU A 78 2.61 -21.91 2.26
CA LEU A 78 1.82 -21.72 1.05
C LEU A 78 2.16 -22.79 -0.01
N TYR A 79 3.46 -23.01 -0.25
CA TYR A 79 3.90 -24.03 -1.20
C TYR A 79 3.57 -25.44 -0.74
N PHE A 80 3.63 -25.72 0.57
CA PHE A 80 3.20 -27.00 1.13
C PHE A 80 1.73 -27.27 0.82
N LYS A 81 0.83 -26.32 1.12
CA LYS A 81 -0.61 -26.44 0.83
C LYS A 81 -0.87 -26.67 -0.67
N ARG A 82 -0.23 -25.88 -1.53
CA ARG A 82 -0.30 -26.05 -2.99
C ARG A 82 0.12 -27.45 -3.41
N ASN A 83 1.22 -27.97 -2.86
CA ASN A 83 1.72 -29.31 -3.20
C ASN A 83 0.80 -30.43 -2.73
N VAL A 84 0.16 -30.29 -1.56
CA VAL A 84 -0.86 -31.25 -1.09
C VAL A 84 -2.05 -31.26 -2.06
N LEU A 85 -2.56 -30.09 -2.45
CA LEU A 85 -3.65 -29.99 -3.43
C LEU A 85 -3.26 -30.59 -4.78
N LEU A 86 -2.03 -30.36 -5.24
CA LEU A 86 -1.51 -31.02 -6.44
C LEU A 86 -1.48 -32.53 -6.26
N GLY A 87 -1.07 -33.04 -5.10
CA GLY A 87 -1.13 -34.47 -4.78
C GLY A 87 -2.53 -35.07 -4.98
N CYS A 88 -3.58 -34.30 -4.68
CA CYS A 88 -4.98 -34.69 -4.84
C CYS A 88 -5.58 -34.31 -6.21
N TYR A 89 -4.81 -33.75 -7.14
CA TYR A 89 -5.34 -33.27 -8.42
C TYR A 89 -5.79 -34.43 -9.32
N ILE A 90 -7.07 -34.39 -9.73
CA ILE A 90 -7.65 -35.30 -10.71
C ILE A 90 -7.45 -34.68 -12.10
N PRO A 91 -6.77 -35.37 -13.04
CA PRO A 91 -6.53 -34.83 -14.38
C PRO A 91 -7.82 -34.43 -15.12
N HIS A 92 -7.82 -33.23 -15.71
CA HIS A 92 -8.96 -32.69 -16.44
C HIS A 92 -8.53 -32.17 -17.83
N PRO A 93 -9.33 -32.34 -18.89
CA PRO A 93 -8.96 -31.92 -20.25
C PRO A 93 -8.83 -30.40 -20.43
N LEU A 94 -9.55 -29.60 -19.63
CA LEU A 94 -9.55 -28.13 -19.74
C LEU A 94 -8.60 -27.43 -18.75
N LEU A 95 -8.02 -28.17 -17.81
CA LEU A 95 -7.17 -27.58 -16.78
C LEU A 95 -5.92 -28.43 -16.65
N SER A 96 -4.77 -27.86 -16.96
CA SER A 96 -3.52 -28.59 -16.73
C SER A 96 -3.21 -28.59 -15.23
N ARG A 97 -2.47 -29.62 -14.80
CA ARG A 97 -1.96 -29.67 -13.42
C ARG A 97 -1.09 -28.47 -13.07
N GLN A 98 -0.40 -27.90 -14.06
CA GLN A 98 0.43 -26.70 -13.90
C GLN A 98 -0.42 -25.45 -13.70
N ASP A 99 -1.52 -25.31 -14.46
CA ASP A 99 -2.42 -24.17 -14.31
C ASP A 99 -3.17 -24.24 -12.97
N PHE A 100 -3.56 -25.45 -12.55
CA PHE A 100 -4.13 -25.67 -11.22
C PHE A 100 -3.13 -25.31 -10.10
N SER A 101 -1.84 -25.60 -10.28
CA SER A 101 -0.78 -25.21 -9.34
C SER A 101 -0.69 -23.69 -9.17
N ALA A 102 -0.75 -22.94 -10.27
CA ALA A 102 -0.75 -21.49 -10.27
C ALA A 102 -2.01 -20.94 -9.61
N LEU A 103 -3.18 -21.44 -10.03
CA LEU A 103 -4.48 -21.04 -9.49
C LEU A 103 -4.59 -21.27 -7.99
N ALA A 104 -4.14 -22.43 -7.49
CA ALA A 104 -4.17 -22.73 -6.06
C ALA A 104 -3.24 -21.79 -5.26
N LEU A 105 -2.08 -21.43 -5.82
CA LEU A 105 -1.18 -20.49 -5.17
C LEU A 105 -1.77 -19.09 -5.12
N ASP A 106 -2.35 -18.63 -6.24
CA ASP A 106 -3.00 -17.31 -6.33
C ASP A 106 -4.18 -17.22 -5.36
N TRP A 107 -5.00 -18.27 -5.25
CA TRP A 107 -6.08 -18.35 -4.27
C TRP A 107 -5.59 -18.15 -2.83
N PHE A 108 -4.44 -18.74 -2.46
CA PHE A 108 -3.91 -18.54 -1.11
C PHE A 108 -3.31 -17.15 -0.86
N VAL A 109 -2.93 -16.43 -1.91
CA VAL A 109 -2.33 -15.10 -1.81
C VAL A 109 -3.39 -14.01 -1.85
N PHE A 110 -4.38 -14.14 -2.73
CA PHE A 110 -5.38 -13.10 -3.02
C PHE A 110 -6.75 -13.36 -2.37
N GLY A 111 -7.05 -14.62 -2.02
CA GLY A 111 -8.33 -15.00 -1.41
C GLY A 111 -9.41 -15.35 -2.42
#